data_AF-A0A812ML02-F1
#
_entry.id   AF-A0A812ML02-F1
#
_cell.length_a   1.000
_cell.length_b   1.000
_cell.length_c   1.000
_cell.angle_alpha   90.00
_cell.angle_beta   90.00
_cell.angle_gamma   90.00
#
_symmetry.space_group_name_H-M   'P 1'
#
loop_
_entity.id
_entity.type
_entity.pdbx_description
1 polymer ?
#
loop_
_entity_poly.entity_id
_entity_poly.type
_entity_poly.pdbx_seq_one_letter_code
_entity_poly.pdbx_strand_id
1 'polypeptide(L)'
;MASISLAVILLQLLSGSCHIQPVQFLSAERAEAREEPWYWALALDNSSAAELRSHWEAEKDYQEAMRSGIETKAAFHITLLFIGGATDEELAQRNPKFKDAQHIHELRKEFKAREGENFEVSTDEFVWEEGRIAGVPMQLGGFYDHCANVIPHTTLGYKKGVSAVETNTMLARLGATRNFSAGLPEWLFQLHVDKYTEKIAKYCKVTGIDSPEQLSQRAKDVAAAAEPQNVTAAAQLAGILGNATRGVLHAHRLDAKLKMTGVLTAMSKNQP
;
A
#
# COMPACT_ATOMS: atom_id res chain seq x y z
N MET A 1 7.89 2.51 62.78
CA MET A 1 7.51 2.43 61.36
C MET A 1 7.95 1.08 60.84
N ALA A 2 6.99 0.37 60.25
CA ALA A 2 6.95 -1.07 59.92
C ALA A 2 7.96 -1.51 58.84
N SER A 3 8.27 -2.79 58.60
CA SER A 3 8.34 -4.02 59.42
C SER A 3 8.87 -5.11 58.47
N ILE A 4 10.02 -5.71 58.80
CA ILE A 4 10.38 -7.16 58.78
C ILE A 4 10.06 -7.96 57.48
N SER A 5 10.99 -8.42 56.62
CA SER A 5 12.18 -9.31 56.74
C SER A 5 11.89 -10.82 56.98
N LEU A 6 12.74 -11.68 56.38
CA LEU A 6 12.90 -13.15 56.49
C LEU A 6 11.93 -14.03 55.66
N ALA A 7 12.40 -14.91 54.76
CA ALA A 7 13.36 -16.02 54.84
C ALA A 7 12.70 -17.38 55.17
N VAL A 8 13.09 -18.36 54.35
CA VAL A 8 12.60 -19.74 54.23
C VAL A 8 12.92 -20.57 55.49
N ILE A 9 11.93 -21.28 56.05
CA ILE A 9 12.16 -22.46 56.89
C ILE A 9 11.12 -23.55 56.56
N LEU A 10 11.64 -24.75 56.35
CA LEU A 10 10.96 -26.03 56.18
C LEU A 10 11.08 -26.80 57.51
N LEU A 11 9.97 -27.24 58.12
CA LEU A 11 9.86 -28.58 58.76
C LEU A 11 8.42 -28.85 59.26
N GLN A 12 8.05 -30.13 59.20
CA GLN A 12 6.72 -30.69 59.40
C GLN A 12 6.40 -31.06 60.87
N LEU A 13 5.11 -31.42 61.05
CA LEU A 13 4.49 -32.28 62.07
C LEU A 13 4.03 -31.60 63.36
N LEU A 14 2.71 -31.42 63.49
CA LEU A 14 1.85 -32.26 64.35
C LEU A 14 0.36 -31.86 64.21
N SER A 15 -0.47 -32.88 63.97
CA SER A 15 -1.90 -32.99 64.31
C SER A 15 -2.83 -31.79 64.08
N GLY A 16 -3.68 -31.88 63.06
CA GLY A 16 -4.89 -31.07 62.97
C GLY A 16 -5.33 -30.94 61.53
N SER A 17 -6.33 -31.74 61.15
CA SER A 17 -6.96 -31.76 59.83
C SER A 17 -7.28 -30.35 59.34
N CYS A 18 -6.45 -29.83 58.43
CA CYS A 18 -6.72 -28.61 57.69
C CYS A 18 -6.50 -28.91 56.21
N HIS A 19 -7.59 -28.80 55.45
CA HIS A 19 -7.64 -29.02 54.03
C HIS A 19 -6.86 -27.91 53.33
N ILE A 20 -5.56 -28.11 53.10
CA ILE A 20 -4.75 -27.20 52.28
C ILE A 20 -5.00 -27.61 50.82
N GLN A 21 -5.82 -26.83 50.13
CA GLN A 21 -5.89 -26.90 48.68
C GLN A 21 -4.53 -26.47 48.10
N PRO A 22 -4.00 -27.16 47.07
CA PRO A 22 -2.81 -26.70 46.38
C PRO A 22 -3.12 -25.36 45.71
N VAL A 23 -2.32 -24.33 46.04
CA VAL A 23 -2.27 -23.09 45.27
C VAL A 23 -1.72 -23.46 43.89
N GLN A 24 -2.62 -23.71 42.95
CA GLN A 24 -2.30 -23.70 41.53
C GLN A 24 -1.86 -22.28 41.21
N PHE A 25 -0.58 -22.09 40.91
CA PHE A 25 -0.11 -20.94 40.15
C PHE A 25 -0.84 -20.96 38.80
N LEU A 26 -1.95 -20.25 38.73
CA LEU A 26 -2.73 -20.07 37.51
C LEU A 26 -1.99 -19.08 36.62
N SER A 27 -1.72 -19.58 35.43
CA SER A 27 -1.64 -18.87 34.15
C SER A 27 -0.68 -17.70 34.04
N ALA A 28 0.46 -17.95 33.39
CA ALA A 28 0.90 -17.02 32.36
C ALA A 28 -0.31 -16.76 31.45
N GLU A 29 -0.77 -15.50 31.40
CA GLU A 29 -1.78 -15.06 30.46
C GLU A 29 -1.36 -15.56 29.07
N ARG A 30 -2.12 -16.53 28.57
CA ARG A 30 -1.96 -17.04 27.22
C ARG A 30 -2.43 -15.90 26.34
N ALA A 31 -1.51 -15.01 25.97
CA ALA A 31 -1.77 -13.95 25.01
C ALA A 31 -2.48 -14.62 23.83
N GLU A 32 -3.79 -14.36 23.70
CA GLU A 32 -4.58 -14.98 22.65
C GLU A 32 -3.90 -14.63 21.33
N ALA A 33 -3.58 -15.67 20.54
CA ALA A 33 -2.90 -15.49 19.28
C ALA A 33 -3.82 -14.65 18.38
N ARG A 34 -3.55 -13.33 18.34
CA ARG A 34 -4.29 -12.38 17.50
C ARG A 34 -4.20 -12.87 16.05
N GLU A 35 -5.35 -12.93 15.39
CA GLU A 35 -5.45 -13.32 13.98
C GLU A 35 -4.49 -12.47 13.14
N GLU A 36 -3.86 -13.09 12.14
CA GLU A 36 -2.94 -12.38 11.24
C GLU A 36 -3.66 -11.23 10.53
N PRO A 37 -3.05 -10.03 10.43
CA PRO A 37 -3.69 -8.91 9.76
C PRO A 37 -3.90 -9.19 8.27
N TRP A 38 -4.91 -8.53 7.70
CA TRP A 38 -5.15 -8.55 6.27
C TRP A 38 -4.10 -7.73 5.51
N TYR A 39 -3.63 -6.64 6.12
CA TYR A 39 -2.50 -5.84 5.66
C TYR A 39 -1.89 -5.02 6.80
N TRP A 40 -0.64 -4.57 6.60
CA TRP A 40 0.03 -3.59 7.44
C TRP A 40 0.01 -2.22 6.77
N ALA A 41 -0.20 -1.16 7.55
CA ALA A 41 -0.25 0.20 7.03
C ALA A 41 0.31 1.22 8.03
N LEU A 42 0.68 2.40 7.51
CA LEU A 42 0.81 3.62 8.30
C LEU A 42 -0.53 4.36 8.23
N ALA A 43 -1.36 4.26 9.27
CA ALA A 43 -2.61 5.01 9.36
C ALA A 43 -2.28 6.45 9.80
N LEU A 44 -2.71 7.45 9.02
CA LEU A 44 -2.47 8.84 9.41
C LEU A 44 -3.24 9.15 10.70
N ASP A 45 -2.59 9.83 11.64
CA ASP A 45 -3.29 10.29 12.85
C ASP A 45 -4.38 11.32 12.48
N ASN A 46 -5.29 11.58 13.42
CA ASN A 46 -6.45 12.44 13.14
C ASN A 46 -6.05 13.86 12.70
N SER A 47 -4.95 14.40 13.25
CA SER A 47 -4.47 15.74 12.89
C SER A 47 -3.93 15.76 11.47
N SER A 48 -3.07 14.80 11.15
CA SER A 48 -2.45 14.64 9.83
C SER A 48 -3.48 14.33 8.74
N ALA A 49 -4.47 13.49 9.06
CA ALA A 49 -5.55 13.17 8.14
C ALA A 49 -6.45 14.39 7.87
N ALA A 50 -6.75 15.20 8.89
CA ALA A 50 -7.51 16.44 8.74
C ALA A 50 -6.72 17.49 7.93
N GLU A 51 -5.42 17.61 8.16
CA GLU A 51 -4.56 18.52 7.41
C GLU A 51 -4.46 18.12 5.94
N LEU A 52 -4.19 16.84 5.64
CA LEU A 52 -4.17 16.32 4.27
C LEU A 52 -5.50 16.56 3.55
N ARG A 53 -6.62 16.33 4.25
CA ARG A 53 -7.96 16.62 3.71
C ARG A 53 -8.13 18.10 3.40
N SER A 54 -7.78 18.98 4.33
CA SER A 54 -7.92 20.42 4.14
C SER A 54 -7.11 20.92 2.94
N HIS A 55 -5.90 20.39 2.73
CA HIS A 55 -5.09 20.71 1.57
C HIS A 55 -5.72 20.19 0.27
N TRP A 56 -6.22 18.95 0.26
CA TRP A 56 -6.93 18.39 -0.89
C TRP A 56 -8.19 19.18 -1.25
N GLU A 57 -8.98 19.58 -0.25
CA GLU A 57 -10.21 20.36 -0.45
C GLU A 57 -9.95 21.79 -0.92
N ALA A 58 -8.75 22.33 -0.65
CA ALA A 58 -8.30 23.63 -1.11
C ALA A 58 -7.72 23.63 -2.53
N GLU A 59 -7.52 22.45 -3.14
CA GLU A 59 -7.03 22.34 -4.51
C GLU A 59 -7.99 23.04 -5.49
N LYS A 60 -7.43 23.81 -6.42
CA LYS A 60 -8.21 24.61 -7.40
C LYS A 60 -9.22 23.77 -8.18
N ASP A 61 -8.87 22.51 -8.44
CA ASP A 61 -9.65 21.59 -9.26
C ASP A 61 -10.43 20.57 -8.40
N TYR A 62 -10.43 20.73 -7.06
CA TYR A 62 -11.16 19.83 -6.15
C TYR A 62 -12.64 19.72 -6.53
N GLN A 63 -13.30 20.84 -6.82
CA GLN A 63 -14.71 20.85 -7.22
C GLN A 63 -14.96 20.14 -8.55
N GLU A 64 -13.99 20.14 -9.46
CA GLU A 64 -14.07 19.37 -10.71
C GLU A 64 -13.88 17.87 -10.45
N ALA A 65 -12.88 17.50 -9.63
CA ALA A 65 -12.69 16.13 -9.18
C ALA A 65 -13.95 15.56 -8.51
N MET A 66 -14.59 16.29 -7.60
CA MET A 66 -15.85 15.87 -6.96
C MET A 66 -17.01 15.76 -7.95
N ARG A 67 -17.18 16.74 -8.85
CA ARG A 67 -18.23 16.69 -9.89
C ARG A 67 -18.07 15.52 -10.86
N SER A 68 -16.85 15.05 -11.06
CA SER A 68 -16.55 13.88 -11.88
C SER A 68 -16.96 12.54 -11.21
N GLY A 69 -17.32 12.60 -9.92
CA GLY A 69 -17.83 11.49 -9.13
C GLY A 69 -16.83 10.87 -8.16
N ILE A 70 -15.70 11.52 -7.90
CA ILE A 70 -14.74 11.09 -6.87
C ILE A 70 -15.35 11.35 -5.50
N GLU A 71 -15.34 10.34 -4.62
CA GLU A 71 -15.78 10.46 -3.24
C GLU A 71 -14.57 10.40 -2.29
N THR A 72 -14.32 11.48 -1.55
CA THR A 72 -13.22 11.58 -0.58
C THR A 72 -13.41 10.61 0.59
N LYS A 73 -12.31 10.00 1.06
CA LYS A 73 -12.30 9.07 2.19
C LYS A 73 -12.18 9.76 3.55
N ALA A 74 -12.77 9.11 4.54
CA ALA A 74 -12.74 9.57 5.93
C ALA A 74 -11.42 9.23 6.64
N ALA A 75 -10.81 8.11 6.29
CA ALA A 75 -9.55 7.62 6.85
C ALA A 75 -8.50 7.48 5.75
N PHE A 76 -7.26 7.79 6.10
CA PHE A 76 -6.12 7.85 5.19
C PHE A 76 -5.01 6.95 5.73
N HIS A 77 -4.47 6.10 4.88
CA HIS A 77 -3.39 5.20 5.24
C HIS A 77 -2.45 4.96 4.06
N ILE A 78 -1.19 4.64 4.36
CA ILE A 78 -0.22 4.10 3.41
C ILE A 78 -0.12 2.60 3.61
N THR A 79 -0.54 1.82 2.62
CA THR A 79 -0.36 0.36 2.66
C THR A 79 1.12 0.00 2.54
N LEU A 80 1.63 -0.74 3.52
CA LEU A 80 3.00 -1.22 3.57
C LEU A 80 3.12 -2.62 2.99
N LEU A 81 2.25 -3.54 3.41
CA LEU A 81 2.26 -4.93 2.97
C LEU A 81 0.84 -5.50 2.98
N PHE A 82 0.33 -5.85 1.81
CA PHE A 82 -0.96 -6.56 1.68
C PHE A 82 -0.74 -8.06 1.83
N ILE A 83 -1.30 -8.66 2.89
CA ILE A 83 -1.14 -10.09 3.18
C ILE A 83 -2.23 -10.89 2.47
N GLY A 84 -3.50 -10.51 2.68
CA GLY A 84 -4.64 -11.15 2.00
C GLY A 84 -4.76 -12.66 2.26
N GLY A 85 -4.27 -13.15 3.39
CA GLY A 85 -4.22 -14.57 3.74
C GLY A 85 -3.12 -15.39 3.04
N ALA A 86 -2.19 -14.74 2.35
CA ALA A 86 -1.09 -15.40 1.64
C ALA A 86 0.02 -15.87 2.58
N THR A 87 0.78 -16.90 2.17
CA THR A 87 2.01 -17.32 2.85
C THR A 87 3.18 -16.38 2.54
N ASP A 88 4.26 -16.46 3.31
CA ASP A 88 5.45 -15.64 3.07
C ASP A 88 6.10 -15.92 1.70
N GLU A 89 6.04 -17.17 1.22
CA GLU A 89 6.51 -17.55 -0.12
C GLU A 89 5.66 -16.89 -1.21
N GLU A 90 4.34 -16.91 -1.06
CA GLU A 90 3.43 -16.25 -2.00
C GLU A 90 3.63 -14.73 -1.99
N LEU A 91 3.87 -14.14 -0.82
CA LEU A 91 4.15 -12.71 -0.69
C LEU A 91 5.48 -12.32 -1.34
N ALA A 92 6.54 -13.11 -1.15
CA ALA A 92 7.83 -12.87 -1.79
C ALA A 92 7.72 -12.97 -3.32
N GLN A 93 6.96 -13.93 -3.85
CA GLN A 93 6.72 -14.06 -5.29
C GLN A 93 5.96 -12.87 -5.88
N ARG A 94 4.97 -12.34 -5.15
CA ARG A 94 4.16 -11.20 -5.59
C ARG A 94 4.90 -9.86 -5.48
N ASN A 95 5.93 -9.78 -4.64
CA ASN A 95 6.63 -8.55 -4.32
C ASN A 95 8.14 -8.74 -4.50
N PRO A 96 8.65 -8.69 -5.75
CA PRO A 96 10.07 -8.95 -6.06
C PRO A 96 11.07 -7.99 -5.39
N LYS A 97 10.58 -6.87 -4.83
CA LYS A 97 11.38 -5.97 -3.99
C LYS A 97 11.92 -6.68 -2.75
N PHE A 98 11.22 -7.70 -2.26
CA PHE A 98 11.67 -8.53 -1.15
C PHE A 98 12.41 -9.76 -1.66
N LYS A 99 13.54 -10.07 -1.01
CA LYS A 99 14.48 -11.09 -1.47
C LYS A 99 13.88 -12.51 -1.47
N ASP A 100 13.20 -12.87 -0.40
CA ASP A 100 12.70 -14.22 -0.15
C ASP A 100 11.62 -14.23 0.96
N ALA A 101 11.06 -15.41 1.23
CA ALA A 101 10.05 -15.61 2.27
C ALA A 101 10.59 -15.30 3.68
N GLN A 102 11.88 -15.55 3.94
CA GLN A 102 12.48 -15.25 5.24
C GLN A 102 12.50 -13.74 5.51
N HIS A 103 12.82 -12.94 4.49
CA HIS A 103 12.75 -11.48 4.57
C HIS A 103 11.32 -10.99 4.86
N ILE A 104 10.29 -11.59 4.25
CA ILE A 104 8.89 -11.26 4.56
C ILE A 104 8.55 -11.61 6.02
N HIS A 105 8.96 -12.78 6.49
CA HIS A 105 8.71 -13.20 7.87
C HIS A 105 9.35 -12.26 8.89
N GLU A 106 10.60 -11.85 8.64
CA GLU A 106 11.31 -10.87 9.46
C GLU A 106 10.63 -9.51 9.44
N LEU A 107 10.20 -9.05 8.26
CA LEU A 107 9.44 -7.81 8.09
C LEU A 107 8.12 -7.82 8.89
N ARG A 108 7.36 -8.92 8.84
CA ARG A 108 6.10 -9.08 9.59
C ARG A 108 6.34 -9.10 11.10
N LYS A 109 7.41 -9.74 11.56
CA LYS A 109 7.83 -9.71 12.97
C LYS A 109 8.20 -8.30 13.42
N GLU A 110 8.95 -7.56 12.59
CA GLU A 110 9.28 -6.17 12.86
C GLU A 110 8.01 -5.32 12.97
N PHE A 111 7.08 -5.44 12.02
CA PHE A 111 5.83 -4.68 12.07
C PHE A 111 5.02 -4.97 13.33
N LYS A 112 4.93 -6.23 13.73
CA LYS A 112 4.25 -6.62 14.97
C LYS A 112 4.93 -6.07 16.22
N ALA A 113 6.26 -6.04 16.26
CA ALA A 113 7.01 -5.51 17.40
C ALA A 113 6.88 -3.98 17.53
N ARG A 114 6.62 -3.29 16.42
CA ARG A 114 6.56 -1.82 16.31
C ARG A 114 5.13 -1.29 16.13
N GLU A 115 4.11 -2.13 16.26
CA GLU A 115 2.71 -1.73 16.15
C GLU A 115 2.41 -0.61 17.15
N GLY A 116 1.80 0.47 16.68
CA GLY A 116 1.51 1.68 17.46
C GLY A 116 2.63 2.73 17.47
N GLU A 117 3.81 2.46 16.90
CA GLU A 117 4.85 3.48 16.72
C GLU A 117 4.45 4.53 15.68
N ASN A 118 4.93 5.76 15.90
CA ASN A 118 4.73 6.91 15.03
C ASN A 118 5.89 7.08 14.04
N PHE A 119 5.56 7.41 12.80
CA PHE A 119 6.51 7.61 11.71
C PHE A 119 6.21 8.93 10.99
N GLU A 120 7.25 9.73 10.74
CA GLU A 120 7.13 10.90 9.86
C GLU A 120 6.97 10.42 8.41
N VAL A 121 5.93 10.90 7.75
CA VAL A 121 5.70 10.74 6.31
C VAL A 121 5.46 12.11 5.70
N SER A 122 5.68 12.24 4.39
CA SER A 122 5.41 13.52 3.71
C SER A 122 4.96 13.36 2.28
N THR A 123 4.30 14.38 1.75
CA THR A 123 3.99 14.53 0.33
C THR A 123 4.28 15.95 -0.13
N ASP A 124 4.61 16.10 -1.41
CA ASP A 124 4.69 17.37 -2.12
C ASP A 124 3.75 17.42 -3.32
N GLU A 125 2.82 16.47 -3.45
CA GLU A 125 2.00 16.36 -4.65
C GLU A 125 0.63 15.71 -4.44
N PHE A 126 -0.38 16.27 -5.11
CA PHE A 126 -1.70 15.69 -5.31
C PHE A 126 -1.86 15.20 -6.75
N VAL A 127 -2.46 14.02 -6.93
CA VAL A 127 -2.65 13.40 -8.25
C VAL A 127 -4.09 12.89 -8.36
N TRP A 128 -4.75 13.17 -9.49
CA TRP A 128 -6.07 12.60 -9.75
C TRP A 128 -6.29 12.34 -11.23
N GLU A 129 -7.07 11.29 -11.53
CA GLU A 129 -7.61 11.00 -12.85
C GLU A 129 -9.09 11.38 -12.84
N GLU A 130 -9.48 12.31 -13.72
CA GLU A 130 -10.85 12.79 -13.84
C GLU A 130 -11.86 11.64 -13.92
N GLY A 131 -12.90 11.73 -13.10
CA GLY A 131 -14.01 10.80 -13.13
C GLY A 131 -13.71 9.43 -12.53
N ARG A 132 -12.57 9.26 -11.83
CA ARG A 132 -12.14 7.94 -11.39
C ARG A 132 -11.52 7.90 -9.99
N ILE A 133 -10.36 8.51 -9.78
CA ILE A 133 -9.56 8.28 -8.56
C ILE A 133 -8.61 9.45 -8.25
N ALA A 134 -8.35 9.67 -6.97
CA ALA A 134 -7.40 10.65 -6.46
C ALA A 134 -6.51 10.02 -5.38
N GLY A 135 -5.24 10.43 -5.35
CA GLY A 135 -4.25 9.92 -4.40
C GLY A 135 -3.05 10.85 -4.28
N VAL A 136 -2.20 10.55 -3.30
CA VAL A 136 -0.96 11.28 -3.03
C VAL A 136 0.20 10.30 -2.97
N PRO A 137 1.28 10.48 -3.74
CA PRO A 137 2.53 9.76 -3.49
C PRO A 137 3.08 10.19 -2.14
N MET A 138 3.62 9.25 -1.38
CA MET A 138 4.09 9.45 -0.01
C MET A 138 5.57 9.10 0.10
N GLN A 139 6.31 9.96 0.79
CA GLN A 139 7.70 9.78 1.16
C GLN A 139 7.75 9.21 2.58
N LEU A 140 8.34 8.02 2.74
CA LEU A 140 8.36 7.27 4.01
C LEU A 140 9.65 7.45 4.82
N GLY A 141 10.55 8.33 4.39
CA GLY A 141 11.87 8.49 5.03
C GLY A 141 12.63 7.17 5.13
N GLY A 142 13.14 6.85 6.32
CA GLY A 142 13.88 5.61 6.60
C GLY A 142 13.03 4.32 6.56
N PHE A 143 11.73 4.42 6.29
CA PHE A 143 10.79 3.30 6.26
C PHE A 143 10.43 2.86 4.83
N TYR A 144 11.06 3.44 3.81
CA TYR A 144 10.76 3.16 2.40
C TYR A 144 11.03 1.70 2.00
N ASP A 145 12.09 1.09 2.53
CA ASP A 145 12.48 -0.28 2.18
C ASP A 145 11.52 -1.34 2.72
N HIS A 146 10.66 -0.95 3.69
CA HIS A 146 9.63 -1.79 4.30
C HIS A 146 8.30 -1.77 3.53
N CYS A 147 8.15 -0.91 2.52
CA CYS A 147 6.92 -0.81 1.74
C CYS A 147 6.99 -1.68 0.48
N ALA A 148 6.01 -2.56 0.31
CA ALA A 148 5.82 -3.45 -0.84
C ALA A 148 5.42 -2.67 -2.10
N ASN A 149 4.67 -1.58 -1.94
CA ASN A 149 4.31 -0.73 -3.07
C ASN A 149 5.55 0.00 -3.59
N VAL A 150 5.73 -0.03 -4.91
CA VAL A 150 6.82 0.68 -5.60
C VAL A 150 6.70 2.19 -5.39
N ILE A 151 5.47 2.69 -5.43
CA ILE A 151 5.11 4.07 -5.10
C ILE A 151 4.25 4.02 -3.84
N PRO A 152 4.84 4.25 -2.64
CA PRO A 152 4.05 4.42 -1.44
C PRO A 152 3.08 5.58 -1.64
N HIS A 153 1.84 5.41 -1.23
CA HIS A 153 0.80 6.40 -1.47
C HIS A 153 -0.35 6.27 -0.48
N THR A 154 -1.15 7.33 -0.42
CA THR A 154 -2.47 7.30 0.19
C THR A 154 -3.52 7.55 -0.88
N THR A 155 -4.59 6.77 -0.88
CA THR A 155 -5.76 7.04 -1.73
C THR A 155 -6.65 8.07 -1.04
N LEU A 156 -6.91 9.19 -1.72
CA LEU A 156 -7.74 10.28 -1.18
C LEU A 156 -9.22 10.04 -1.42
N GLY A 157 -9.56 9.48 -2.57
CA GLY A 157 -10.94 9.25 -2.96
C GLY A 157 -11.04 8.54 -4.29
N TYR A 158 -12.21 7.96 -4.57
CA TYR A 158 -12.48 7.30 -5.83
C TYR A 158 -13.98 7.23 -6.11
N LYS A 159 -14.32 7.04 -7.38
CA LYS A 159 -15.69 6.89 -7.83
C LYS A 159 -16.25 5.52 -7.49
N LYS A 160 -17.56 5.43 -7.26
CA LYS A 160 -18.25 4.14 -7.07
C LYS A 160 -17.93 3.17 -8.22
N GLY A 161 -17.48 1.97 -7.85
CA GLY A 161 -17.08 0.92 -8.79
C GLY A 161 -15.59 0.94 -9.18
N VAL A 162 -14.84 1.96 -8.76
CA VAL A 162 -13.38 2.03 -8.87
C VAL A 162 -12.76 1.49 -7.59
N SER A 163 -11.69 0.70 -7.70
CA SER A 163 -10.96 0.18 -6.53
C SER A 163 -9.84 1.14 -6.12
N ALA A 164 -9.57 1.24 -4.81
CA ALA A 164 -8.42 1.99 -4.29
C ALA A 164 -7.08 1.46 -4.82
N VAL A 165 -7.01 0.18 -5.20
CA VAL A 165 -5.82 -0.44 -5.81
C VAL A 165 -5.41 0.27 -7.10
N GLU A 166 -6.37 0.89 -7.80
CA GLU A 166 -6.12 1.61 -9.06
C GLU A 166 -5.28 2.88 -8.87
N THR A 167 -5.09 3.36 -7.64
CA THR A 167 -4.14 4.45 -7.32
C THR A 167 -2.72 4.05 -7.73
N ASN A 168 -2.35 2.77 -7.61
CA ASN A 168 -1.05 2.28 -8.08
C ASN A 168 -0.88 2.50 -9.59
N THR A 169 -1.88 2.10 -10.38
CA THR A 169 -1.86 2.27 -11.83
C THR A 169 -1.83 3.75 -12.23
N MET A 170 -2.58 4.61 -11.53
CA MET A 170 -2.59 6.05 -11.75
C MET A 170 -1.21 6.68 -11.47
N LEU A 171 -0.58 6.35 -10.36
CA LEU A 171 0.73 6.89 -10.00
C LEU A 171 1.86 6.34 -10.88
N ALA A 172 1.78 5.06 -11.29
CA ALA A 172 2.71 4.50 -12.26
C ALA A 172 2.57 5.17 -13.63
N ARG A 173 1.34 5.49 -14.06
CA ARG A 173 1.08 6.31 -15.25
C ARG A 173 1.73 7.68 -15.11
N LEU A 174 1.59 8.37 -13.97
CA LEU A 174 2.26 9.66 -13.73
C LEU A 174 3.79 9.55 -13.89
N GLY A 175 4.40 8.49 -13.36
CA GLY A 175 5.82 8.20 -13.56
C GLY A 175 6.19 8.08 -15.03
N ALA A 176 5.41 7.31 -15.80
CA ALA A 176 5.59 7.15 -17.24
C ALA A 176 5.29 8.43 -18.04
N THR A 177 4.37 9.29 -17.60
CA THR A 177 4.14 10.61 -18.23
C THR A 177 5.35 11.54 -18.05
N ARG A 178 6.05 11.46 -16.91
CA ARG A 178 7.24 12.28 -16.62
C ARG A 178 8.49 11.81 -17.34
N ASN A 179 8.69 10.50 -17.39
CA ASN A 179 9.80 9.87 -18.09
C ASN A 179 9.32 8.52 -18.62
N PHE A 180 8.88 8.51 -19.87
CA PHE A 180 8.25 7.33 -20.45
C PHE A 180 9.17 6.12 -20.48
N SER A 181 10.43 6.29 -20.89
CA SER A 181 11.37 5.16 -20.94
C SER A 181 11.63 4.54 -19.57
N ALA A 182 11.72 5.36 -18.51
CA ALA A 182 12.00 4.86 -17.16
C ALA A 182 10.73 4.35 -16.44
N GLY A 183 9.58 4.98 -16.67
CA GLY A 183 8.31 4.65 -16.01
C GLY A 183 7.50 3.56 -16.70
N LEU A 184 7.75 3.26 -17.98
CA LEU A 184 6.99 2.28 -18.74
C LEU A 184 6.98 0.87 -18.11
N PRO A 185 8.10 0.29 -17.62
CA PRO A 185 8.08 -1.04 -17.01
C PRO A 185 7.12 -1.13 -15.82
N GLU A 186 7.17 -0.15 -14.91
CA GLU A 186 6.30 -0.12 -13.73
C GLU A 186 4.83 0.06 -14.12
N TRP A 187 4.55 0.95 -15.08
CA TRP A 187 3.19 1.15 -15.56
C TRP A 187 2.60 -0.11 -16.20
N LEU A 188 3.37 -0.85 -17.00
CA LEU A 188 2.95 -2.12 -17.58
C LEU A 188 2.77 -3.22 -16.52
N PHE A 189 3.58 -3.23 -15.46
CA PHE A 189 3.41 -4.11 -14.31
C PHE A 189 2.09 -3.87 -13.58
N GLN A 190 1.75 -2.60 -13.31
CA GLN A 190 0.45 -2.24 -12.71
C GLN A 190 -0.76 -2.52 -13.63
N LEU A 191 -0.52 -2.77 -14.91
CA LEU A 191 -1.54 -3.22 -15.88
C LEU A 191 -1.52 -4.75 -16.08
N HIS A 192 -0.66 -5.48 -15.38
CA HIS A 192 -0.45 -6.93 -15.48
C HIS A 192 -0.08 -7.41 -16.90
N VAL A 193 0.70 -6.61 -17.61
CA VAL A 193 1.19 -6.87 -18.97
C VAL A 193 2.72 -6.71 -19.07
N ASP A 194 3.41 -6.74 -17.94
CA ASP A 194 4.87 -6.60 -17.80
C ASP A 194 5.67 -7.61 -18.62
N LYS A 195 5.13 -8.82 -18.86
CA LYS A 195 5.74 -9.80 -19.77
C LYS A 195 5.98 -9.27 -21.20
N TYR A 196 5.33 -8.18 -21.59
CA TYR A 196 5.52 -7.53 -22.90
C TYR A 196 6.44 -6.32 -22.87
N THR A 197 7.01 -5.96 -21.71
CA THR A 197 7.77 -4.71 -21.51
C THR A 197 8.85 -4.51 -22.57
N GLU A 198 9.70 -5.51 -22.81
CA GLU A 198 10.79 -5.40 -23.78
C GLU A 198 10.27 -5.15 -25.21
N LYS A 199 9.26 -5.92 -25.63
CA LYS A 199 8.67 -5.80 -26.97
C LYS A 199 7.99 -4.45 -27.17
N ILE A 200 7.20 -4.00 -26.19
CA ILE A 200 6.49 -2.72 -26.22
C ILE A 200 7.50 -1.57 -26.22
N ALA A 201 8.51 -1.59 -25.34
CA ALA A 201 9.53 -0.55 -25.28
C ALA A 201 10.30 -0.43 -26.61
N LYS A 202 10.68 -1.57 -27.22
CA LYS A 202 11.32 -1.59 -28.53
C LYS A 202 10.44 -0.98 -29.62
N TYR A 203 9.16 -1.35 -29.66
CA TYR A 203 8.22 -0.81 -30.63
C TYR A 203 8.01 0.71 -30.45
N CYS A 204 7.84 1.17 -29.21
CA CYS A 204 7.68 2.59 -28.90
C CYS A 204 8.88 3.40 -29.36
N LYS A 205 10.11 2.91 -29.11
CA LYS A 205 11.34 3.56 -29.56
C LYS A 205 11.43 3.69 -31.08
N VAL A 206 11.00 2.67 -31.84
CA VAL A 206 11.03 2.69 -33.31
C VAL A 206 9.98 3.63 -33.89
N THR A 207 8.82 3.72 -33.26
CA THR A 207 7.66 4.47 -33.78
C THR A 207 7.53 5.88 -33.21
N GLY A 208 8.38 6.24 -32.24
CA GLY A 208 8.36 7.54 -31.59
C GLY A 208 7.20 7.72 -30.60
N ILE A 209 6.64 6.62 -30.07
CA ILE A 209 5.68 6.69 -28.97
C ILE A 209 6.45 7.04 -27.69
N ASP A 210 6.08 8.14 -27.06
CA ASP A 210 6.80 8.70 -25.91
C ASP A 210 5.92 9.05 -24.72
N SER A 211 4.64 8.64 -24.71
CA SER A 211 3.75 8.83 -23.58
C SER A 211 2.73 7.69 -23.39
N PRO A 212 2.17 7.52 -22.18
CA PRO A 212 1.07 6.59 -21.91
C PRO A 212 -0.15 6.80 -22.82
N GLU A 213 -0.51 8.05 -23.08
CA GLU A 213 -1.67 8.44 -23.90
C GLU A 213 -1.48 8.03 -25.36
N GLN A 214 -0.30 8.31 -25.94
CA GLN A 214 0.01 7.90 -27.31
C GLN A 214 0.02 6.37 -27.45
N LEU A 215 0.59 5.67 -26.46
CA LEU A 215 0.59 4.21 -26.43
C LEU A 215 -0.84 3.67 -26.41
N SER A 216 -1.71 4.25 -25.57
CA SER A 216 -3.12 3.86 -25.48
C SER A 216 -3.87 4.10 -26.80
N GLN A 217 -3.65 5.25 -27.45
CA GLN A 217 -4.23 5.57 -28.76
C GLN A 217 -3.77 4.60 -29.86
N ARG A 218 -2.54 4.07 -29.77
CA ARG A 218 -1.95 3.10 -30.71
C ARG A 218 -1.98 1.66 -30.19
N ALA A 219 -2.83 1.37 -29.21
CA ALA A 219 -2.83 0.08 -28.51
C ALA A 219 -2.94 -1.14 -29.44
N LYS A 220 -3.72 -1.04 -30.53
CA LYS A 220 -3.87 -2.12 -31.52
C LYS A 220 -2.55 -2.44 -32.23
N ASP A 221 -1.83 -1.42 -32.68
CA ASP A 221 -0.57 -1.59 -33.40
C ASP A 221 0.54 -2.09 -32.47
N VAL A 222 0.60 -1.52 -31.26
CA VAL A 222 1.52 -1.94 -30.20
C VAL A 222 1.28 -3.42 -29.85
N ALA A 223 0.03 -3.83 -29.68
CA ALA A 223 -0.31 -5.20 -29.32
C ALA A 223 -0.03 -6.19 -30.47
N ALA A 224 -0.31 -5.82 -31.72
CA ALA A 224 0.02 -6.63 -32.89
C ALA A 224 1.54 -6.82 -33.03
N ALA A 225 2.34 -5.80 -32.71
CA ALA A 225 3.79 -5.91 -32.70
C ALA A 225 4.33 -6.78 -31.55
N ALA A 226 3.67 -6.75 -30.38
CA ALA A 226 4.06 -7.56 -29.22
C ALA A 226 3.66 -9.05 -29.35
N GLU A 227 2.53 -9.33 -30.00
CA GLU A 227 1.95 -10.67 -30.18
C GLU A 227 1.60 -10.97 -31.66
N PRO A 228 2.58 -10.99 -32.57
CA PRO A 228 2.32 -11.10 -34.02
C PRO A 228 1.73 -12.44 -34.46
N GLN A 229 1.87 -13.48 -33.64
CA GLN A 229 1.44 -14.85 -33.97
C GLN A 229 0.17 -15.27 -33.21
N ASN A 230 -0.34 -14.45 -32.30
CA ASN A 230 -1.47 -14.79 -31.46
C ASN A 230 -2.50 -13.65 -31.46
N VAL A 231 -3.43 -13.72 -32.41
CA VAL A 231 -4.47 -12.69 -32.62
C VAL A 231 -5.33 -12.48 -31.37
N THR A 232 -5.64 -13.55 -30.64
CA THR A 232 -6.43 -13.46 -29.40
C THR A 232 -5.66 -12.73 -28.30
N ALA A 233 -4.39 -13.07 -28.08
CA ALA A 233 -3.55 -12.40 -27.10
C ALA A 233 -3.30 -10.93 -27.48
N ALA A 234 -3.09 -10.64 -28.77
CA ALA A 234 -2.97 -9.28 -29.27
C ALA A 234 -4.26 -8.47 -29.04
N ALA A 235 -5.44 -9.04 -29.29
CA ALA A 235 -6.72 -8.36 -29.04
C ALA A 235 -6.94 -8.06 -27.54
N GLN A 236 -6.59 -9.01 -26.66
CA GLN A 236 -6.65 -8.81 -25.21
C GLN A 236 -5.70 -7.69 -24.76
N LEU A 237 -4.44 -7.73 -25.21
CA LEU A 237 -3.45 -6.71 -24.90
C LEU A 237 -3.88 -5.33 -25.41
N ALA A 238 -4.42 -5.24 -26.64
CA ALA A 238 -4.95 -4.00 -27.19
C ALA A 238 -6.11 -3.45 -26.34
N GLY A 239 -6.98 -4.33 -25.83
CA GLY A 239 -8.05 -3.95 -24.92
C GLY A 239 -7.55 -3.38 -23.58
N ILE A 240 -6.50 -3.98 -23.01
CA ILE A 240 -5.90 -3.49 -21.76
C ILE A 240 -5.24 -2.12 -22.00
N LEU A 241 -4.34 -2.02 -22.98
CA LEU A 241 -3.60 -0.80 -23.30
C LEU A 241 -4.52 0.34 -23.75
N GLY A 242 -5.52 0.05 -24.58
CA GLY A 242 -6.48 1.04 -25.08
C GLY A 242 -7.42 1.59 -24.00
N ASN A 243 -7.55 0.89 -22.88
CA ASN A 243 -8.34 1.33 -21.72
C ASN A 243 -7.46 1.76 -20.54
N ALA A 244 -6.15 1.89 -20.73
CA ALA A 244 -5.20 2.21 -19.65
C ALA A 244 -5.19 3.71 -19.28
N THR A 245 -5.67 4.59 -20.18
CA THR A 245 -5.78 6.04 -19.95
C THR A 245 -7.25 6.47 -20.12
N ARG A 246 -8.04 6.48 -19.04
CA ARG A 246 -9.51 6.67 -19.11
C ARG A 246 -9.98 8.09 -18.84
N GLY A 247 -9.12 8.92 -18.26
CA GLY A 247 -9.35 10.34 -18.01
C GLY A 247 -8.08 11.17 -18.13
N VAL A 248 -8.27 12.49 -18.07
CA VAL A 248 -7.17 13.44 -17.94
C VAL A 248 -6.51 13.20 -16.58
N LEU A 249 -5.20 13.00 -16.61
CA LEU A 249 -4.39 12.86 -15.41
C LEU A 249 -3.87 14.24 -15.03
N HIS A 250 -4.16 14.64 -13.80
CA HIS A 250 -3.70 15.88 -13.22
C HIS A 250 -2.71 15.61 -12.11
N ALA A 251 -1.74 16.51 -11.97
CA ALA A 251 -0.79 16.50 -10.88
C ALA A 251 -0.53 17.94 -10.44
N HIS A 252 -0.67 18.21 -9.15
CA HIS A 252 -0.38 19.49 -8.55
C HIS A 252 0.71 19.34 -7.49
N ARG A 253 1.83 20.05 -7.68
CA ARG A 253 2.92 20.09 -6.71
C ARG A 253 2.68 21.21 -5.71
N LEU A 254 2.93 20.89 -4.44
CA LEU A 254 2.87 21.83 -3.34
C LEU A 254 4.14 22.67 -3.27
N ASP A 255 3.97 23.94 -2.91
CA ASP A 255 5.09 24.87 -2.69
C ASP A 255 5.98 24.41 -1.52
N ALA A 256 5.38 23.76 -0.52
CA ALA A 256 6.05 23.17 0.63
C ALA A 256 5.57 21.74 0.86
N LYS A 257 6.48 20.86 1.28
CA LYS A 257 6.14 19.49 1.68
C LYS A 257 5.20 19.51 2.86
N LEU A 258 4.09 18.79 2.73
CA LEU A 258 3.20 18.48 3.83
C LEU A 258 3.81 17.33 4.63
N LYS A 259 4.18 17.59 5.89
CA LYS A 259 4.68 16.58 6.83
C LYS A 259 3.54 16.10 7.71
N MET A 260 3.49 14.79 7.94
CA MET A 260 2.40 14.11 8.63
C MET A 260 2.97 13.00 9.50
N THR A 261 2.14 12.51 10.43
CA THR A 261 2.44 11.36 11.27
C THR A 261 1.56 10.18 10.85
N GLY A 262 2.20 9.08 10.49
CA GLY A 262 1.57 7.77 10.32
C GLY A 262 1.83 6.87 11.52
N VAL A 263 0.82 6.14 11.95
CA VAL A 263 0.90 5.15 13.04
C VAL A 263 0.90 3.75 12.43
N LEU A 264 1.93 2.96 12.72
CA LEU A 264 2.01 1.59 12.20
C LEU A 264 0.91 0.73 12.81
N THR A 265 0.02 0.22 11.95
CA THR A 265 -1.21 -0.44 12.38
C THR A 265 -1.44 -1.74 11.61
N ALA A 266 -1.84 -2.77 12.35
CA ALA A 266 -2.37 -4.02 11.81
C ALA A 266 -3.83 -3.81 11.37
N MET A 267 -4.15 -3.98 10.09
CA MET A 267 -5.48 -3.74 9.56
C MET A 267 -6.21 -5.05 9.29
N SER A 268 -7.45 -5.17 9.79
CA SER A 268 -8.30 -6.33 9.57
C SER A 268 -9.06 -6.25 8.24
N LYS A 269 -9.54 -7.39 7.72
CA LYS A 269 -10.27 -7.47 6.44
C LYS A 269 -11.51 -6.56 6.39
N ASN A 270 -12.11 -6.29 7.55
CA ASN A 270 -13.36 -5.54 7.68
C ASN A 270 -13.15 -4.07 8.03
N GLN A 271 -11.90 -3.60 8.13
CA GLN A 271 -11.60 -2.19 8.38
C GLN A 271 -11.19 -1.48 7.07
N PRO A 272 -11.93 -0.43 6.68
CA PRO A 272 -11.60 0.37 5.50
C PRO A 272 -10.34 1.22 5.69
#